data_AF-M9M3U3-F1
#
_entry.id   AF-M9M3U3-F1
#
_cell.length_a   1.000
_cell.length_b   1.000
_cell.length_c   1.000
_cell.angle_alpha   90.00
_cell.angle_beta   90.00
_cell.angle_gamma   90.00
#
_symmetry.space_group_name_H-M   'P 1'
#
loop_
_entity.id
_entity.type
_entity.pdbx_description
1 polymer ?
#
loop_
_entity_poly.entity_id
_entity_poly.type
_entity_poly.pdbx_seq_one_letter_code
_entity_poly.pdbx_strand_id
1 'polypeptide(L)'
;MPYWEKRMLVERRIHDLCSVFDIDLALLQQTVPDDDWNEECFLVDKLQMMDTVYKDKMYQIDGCMGRTESKIDVVDSELETKLLSILFALREHGVVRIESEFRYDANLLNFPEECLEPDILLGMKSLFERGILEEVSDREIVTCLVLASLRNRMTTCFYLVDRKTIVWTTTAGYVVYIADQQQADVVRTACAAQNLVLHANE
;
A
#
# COMPACT_ATOMS: atom_id res chain seq x y z
N MET A 1 -24.39 -1.56 11.14
CA MET A 1 -23.68 -0.69 12.10
C MET A 1 -24.02 0.75 11.76
N PRO A 2 -24.51 1.57 12.69
CA PRO A 2 -24.70 3.01 12.51
C PRO A 2 -23.39 3.71 12.10
N TYR A 3 -23.50 4.81 11.34
CA TYR A 3 -22.35 5.56 10.81
C TYR A 3 -21.32 5.97 11.90
N TRP A 4 -21.81 6.43 13.05
CA TRP A 4 -20.97 6.88 14.17
C TRP A 4 -20.18 5.74 14.84
N GLU A 5 -20.72 4.52 14.89
CA GLU A 5 -19.98 3.34 15.39
C GLU A 5 -18.86 2.95 14.45
N LYS A 6 -19.12 2.99 13.13
CA LYS A 6 -18.11 2.72 12.10
C LYS A 6 -16.97 3.73 12.18
N ARG A 7 -17.30 5.01 12.35
CA ARG A 7 -16.33 6.11 12.49
C ARG A 7 -15.42 5.93 13.71
N MET A 8 -15.97 5.69 14.91
CA MET A 8 -15.16 5.48 16.11
C MET A 8 -14.21 4.28 16.00
N LEU A 9 -14.65 3.21 15.31
CA LEU A 9 -13.81 2.04 15.09
C LEU A 9 -12.63 2.35 14.15
N VAL A 10 -12.87 3.12 13.10
CA VAL A 10 -11.83 3.59 12.18
C VAL A 10 -10.85 4.52 12.89
N GLU A 11 -11.33 5.50 13.66
CA GLU A 11 -10.49 6.42 14.44
C GLU A 11 -9.56 5.67 15.40
N ARG A 12 -10.07 4.66 16.12
CA ARG A 12 -9.22 3.81 16.98
C ARG A 12 -8.14 3.07 16.19
N ARG A 13 -8.51 2.46 15.06
CA ARG A 13 -7.53 1.75 14.20
C ARG A 13 -6.47 2.69 13.66
N ILE A 14 -6.84 3.92 13.29
CA ILE A 14 -5.89 4.95 12.86
C ILE A 14 -4.92 5.29 13.99
N HIS A 15 -5.41 5.56 15.20
CA HIS A 15 -4.54 5.84 16.35
C HIS A 15 -3.60 4.68 16.68
N ASP A 16 -4.08 3.44 16.60
CA ASP A 16 -3.23 2.25 16.77
C ASP A 16 -2.11 2.20 15.72
N LEU A 17 -2.42 2.44 14.45
CA LEU A 17 -1.42 2.44 13.38
C LEU A 17 -0.44 3.60 13.54
N CYS A 18 -0.90 4.80 13.89
CA CYS A 18 0.00 5.92 14.20
C CYS A 18 1.02 5.56 15.28
N SER A 19 0.57 4.90 16.34
CA SER A 19 1.47 4.43 17.40
C SER A 19 2.44 3.34 16.93
N VAL A 20 2.04 2.45 16.02
CA VAL A 20 2.89 1.38 15.49
C VAL A 20 4.00 1.93 14.59
N PHE A 21 3.66 2.89 13.72
CA PHE A 21 4.54 3.43 12.69
C PHE A 21 5.22 4.74 13.07
N ASP A 22 5.03 5.21 14.30
CA ASP A 22 5.57 6.49 14.78
C ASP A 22 5.16 7.67 13.89
N ILE A 23 3.87 7.73 13.57
CA ILE A 23 3.27 8.80 12.76
C ILE A 23 2.62 9.81 13.71
N ASP A 24 3.12 11.05 13.66
CA ASP A 24 2.45 12.19 14.27
C ASP A 24 1.27 12.64 13.40
N LEU A 25 0.08 12.20 13.81
CA LEU A 25 -1.17 12.53 13.12
C LEU A 25 -1.46 14.03 13.16
N ALA A 26 -1.14 14.71 14.27
CA ALA A 26 -1.42 16.14 14.40
C ALA A 26 -0.51 16.95 13.47
N LEU A 27 0.74 16.54 13.31
CA LEU A 27 1.66 17.13 12.34
C LEU A 27 1.17 16.92 10.91
N LEU A 28 0.74 15.70 10.55
CA LEU A 28 0.17 15.43 9.23
C LEU A 28 -1.05 16.30 8.95
N GLN A 29 -2.00 16.37 9.88
CA GLN A 29 -3.23 17.16 9.71
C GLN A 29 -2.94 18.66 9.53
N GLN A 30 -1.91 19.21 10.17
CA GLN A 30 -1.52 20.61 9.98
C GLN A 30 -1.03 20.93 8.55
N THR A 31 -0.57 19.92 7.82
CA THR A 31 -0.11 20.09 6.42
C THR A 31 -1.23 19.97 5.39
N VAL A 32 -2.45 19.66 5.82
CA VAL A 32 -3.62 19.47 4.97
C VAL A 32 -4.63 20.59 5.27
N PRO A 33 -5.18 21.28 4.26
CA PRO A 33 -6.35 22.13 4.46
C PRO A 33 -7.50 21.31 5.07
N ASP A 34 -8.23 21.87 6.06
CA ASP A 34 -9.28 21.13 6.80
C ASP A 34 -10.33 20.46 5.87
N ASP A 35 -10.57 21.02 4.69
CA ASP A 35 -11.54 20.52 3.70
C ASP A 35 -11.04 19.30 2.90
N ASP A 36 -9.74 19.01 2.91
CA ASP A 36 -9.10 17.95 2.12
C ASP A 36 -8.77 16.69 2.96
N TRP A 37 -8.98 16.74 4.28
CA TRP A 37 -8.79 15.55 5.12
C TRP A 37 -9.97 14.58 4.98
N ASN A 38 -9.81 13.60 4.10
CA ASN A 38 -10.80 12.53 3.96
C ASN A 38 -10.79 11.61 5.20
N GLU A 39 -11.79 11.77 6.07
CA GLU A 39 -11.99 10.90 7.26
C GLU A 39 -12.35 9.45 6.88
N GLU A 40 -12.70 9.18 5.63
CA GLU A 40 -12.99 7.84 5.12
C GLU A 40 -11.72 7.06 4.78
N CYS A 41 -10.53 7.65 4.79
CA CYS A 41 -9.28 6.92 4.60
C CYS A 41 -8.12 7.48 5.41
N PHE A 42 -7.23 6.59 5.86
CA PHE A 42 -6.06 6.94 6.61
C PHE A 42 -4.95 7.50 5.71
N LEU A 43 -4.16 6.67 5.02
CA LEU A 43 -2.98 7.14 4.27
C LEU A 43 -2.97 6.77 2.79
N VAL A 44 -3.92 5.97 2.31
CA VAL A 44 -3.91 5.53 0.90
C VAL A 44 -3.87 6.69 -0.09
N ASP A 45 -4.58 7.79 0.20
CA ASP A 45 -4.67 9.00 -0.62
C ASP A 45 -3.70 10.11 -0.17
N LYS A 46 -2.89 9.86 0.86
CA LYS A 46 -2.03 10.88 1.52
C LYS A 46 -0.55 10.68 1.23
N LEU A 47 -0.20 9.92 0.20
CA LEU A 47 1.19 9.61 -0.15
C LEU A 47 2.05 10.89 -0.31
N GLN A 48 1.55 11.90 -1.01
CA GLN A 48 2.28 13.17 -1.20
C GLN A 48 2.50 13.94 0.10
N MET A 49 1.53 13.87 1.03
CA MET A 49 1.64 14.50 2.34
C MET A 49 2.67 13.78 3.20
N MET A 50 2.64 12.45 3.20
CA MET A 50 3.65 11.62 3.86
C MET A 50 5.04 11.94 3.32
N ASP A 51 5.19 12.10 2.01
CA ASP A 51 6.46 12.49 1.40
C ASP A 51 6.93 13.88 1.81
N THR A 52 6.01 14.83 1.98
CA THR A 52 6.35 16.18 2.43
C THR A 52 6.79 16.20 3.90
N VAL A 53 6.08 15.49 4.77
CA VAL A 53 6.30 15.53 6.23
C VAL A 53 7.44 14.60 6.66
N TYR A 54 7.56 13.43 6.02
CA TYR A 54 8.47 12.36 6.40
C TYR A 54 9.46 12.01 5.29
N LYS A 55 9.86 12.99 4.48
CA LYS A 55 10.72 12.79 3.29
C LYS A 55 11.93 11.87 3.55
N ASP A 56 12.61 12.05 4.67
CA ASP A 56 13.80 11.30 5.07
C ASP A 56 13.53 9.83 5.44
N LYS A 57 12.25 9.48 5.65
CA LYS A 57 11.75 8.13 5.93
C LYS A 57 11.04 7.49 4.73
N MET A 58 10.96 8.18 3.60
CA MET A 58 10.31 7.70 2.38
C MET A 58 11.34 7.13 1.41
N TYR A 59 11.02 5.96 0.87
CA TYR A 59 11.87 5.22 -0.04
C TYR A 59 11.07 4.72 -1.24
N GLN A 60 11.74 4.49 -2.36
CA GLN A 60 11.17 3.88 -3.55
C GLN A 60 11.82 2.53 -3.86
N ILE A 61 11.00 1.61 -4.37
CA ILE A 61 11.42 0.37 -5.00
C ILE A 61 10.85 0.42 -6.42
N ASP A 62 11.67 0.83 -7.36
CA ASP A 62 11.34 0.86 -8.78
C ASP A 62 12.24 -0.11 -9.57
N GLY A 63 11.76 -0.49 -10.75
CA GLY A 63 12.53 -1.33 -11.69
C GLY A 63 13.41 -0.51 -12.65
N CYS A 64 13.53 0.80 -12.44
CA CYS A 64 13.88 1.76 -13.50
C CYS A 64 15.34 2.21 -13.57
N MET A 65 16.26 1.59 -12.85
CA MET A 65 17.69 1.75 -13.14
C MET A 65 18.06 1.03 -14.46
N GLY A 66 17.83 1.70 -15.60
CA GLY A 66 18.39 1.34 -16.92
C GLY A 66 17.45 1.29 -18.13
N ARG A 67 16.16 1.67 -18.02
CA ARG A 67 15.23 1.63 -19.17
C ARG A 67 15.24 2.94 -19.97
N THR A 68 15.86 2.92 -21.15
CA THR A 68 15.66 3.92 -22.20
C THR A 68 14.17 4.01 -22.57
N GLU A 69 13.66 5.24 -22.65
CA GLU A 69 12.25 5.69 -22.74
C GLU A 69 11.41 5.17 -23.93
N SER A 70 11.80 4.10 -24.64
CA SER A 70 11.17 3.71 -25.91
C SER A 70 10.22 2.51 -25.85
N LYS A 71 9.87 1.98 -24.67
CA LYS A 71 8.86 0.92 -24.53
C LYS A 71 8.03 1.06 -23.25
N ILE A 72 7.23 2.12 -23.20
CA ILE A 72 6.12 2.25 -22.27
C ILE A 72 4.95 1.54 -22.95
N ASP A 73 4.63 0.31 -22.56
CA ASP A 73 3.30 -0.32 -22.74
C ASP A 73 3.20 -1.76 -22.19
N VAL A 74 4.23 -2.26 -21.50
CA VAL A 74 4.11 -3.47 -20.68
C VAL A 74 4.83 -3.18 -19.38
N VAL A 75 4.08 -2.91 -18.30
CA VAL A 75 4.62 -3.14 -16.95
C VAL A 75 5.12 -4.57 -16.99
N ASP A 76 6.43 -4.74 -16.88
CA ASP A 76 7.07 -6.02 -17.13
C ASP A 76 6.51 -7.03 -16.13
N SER A 77 5.91 -8.13 -16.60
CA SER A 77 5.44 -9.22 -15.74
C SER A 77 6.54 -9.69 -14.77
N GLU A 78 7.81 -9.51 -15.15
CA GLU A 78 8.96 -9.72 -14.28
C GLU A 78 8.99 -8.75 -13.08
N LEU A 79 8.76 -7.45 -13.29
CA LEU A 79 8.72 -6.46 -12.21
C LEU A 79 7.56 -6.73 -11.25
N GLU A 80 6.38 -7.06 -11.77
CA GLU A 80 5.22 -7.43 -10.94
C GLU A 80 5.55 -8.63 -10.04
N THR A 81 6.17 -9.66 -10.62
CA THR A 81 6.60 -10.86 -9.90
C THR A 81 7.62 -10.53 -8.81
N LYS A 82 8.60 -9.67 -9.09
CA LYS A 82 9.61 -9.23 -8.12
C LYS A 82 8.99 -8.43 -6.98
N LEU A 83 8.11 -7.47 -7.29
CA LEU A 83 7.42 -6.64 -6.30
C LEU A 83 6.48 -7.46 -5.41
N LEU A 84 5.75 -8.42 -5.98
CA LEU A 84 4.96 -9.39 -5.21
C LEU A 84 5.84 -10.22 -4.29
N SER A 85 6.98 -10.70 -4.80
CA SER A 85 7.93 -11.50 -4.01
C SER A 85 8.50 -10.70 -2.83
N ILE A 86 8.83 -9.42 -3.02
CA ILE A 86 9.26 -8.52 -1.94
C ILE A 86 8.15 -8.39 -0.90
N LEU A 87 6.92 -8.05 -1.32
CA LEU A 87 5.81 -7.87 -0.39
C LEU A 87 5.54 -9.16 0.42
N PHE A 88 5.61 -10.32 -0.24
CA PHE A 88 5.42 -11.60 0.42
C PHE A 88 6.55 -11.98 1.38
N ALA A 89 7.80 -11.62 1.08
CA ALA A 89 8.91 -11.79 2.01
C ALA A 89 8.76 -10.87 3.23
N LEU A 90 8.35 -9.62 3.02
CA LEU A 90 8.18 -8.66 4.12
C LEU A 90 7.03 -9.04 5.04
N ARG A 91 5.91 -9.54 4.49
CA ARG A 91 4.77 -10.01 5.29
C ARG A 91 4.97 -11.38 5.93
N GLU A 92 6.05 -12.09 5.64
CA GLU A 92 6.23 -13.45 6.13
C GLU A 92 6.17 -13.45 7.67
N HIS A 93 5.13 -14.11 8.21
CA HIS A 93 4.75 -14.18 9.63
C HIS A 93 4.17 -12.91 10.27
N GLY A 94 3.72 -11.93 9.47
CA GLY A 94 3.23 -10.66 9.96
C GLY A 94 1.75 -10.37 9.72
N VAL A 95 1.14 -9.58 10.60
CA VAL A 95 -0.18 -8.98 10.41
C VAL A 95 -0.09 -7.92 9.32
N VAL A 96 -0.89 -8.09 8.27
CA VAL A 96 -1.04 -7.12 7.19
C VAL A 96 -2.42 -6.51 7.29
N ARG A 97 -2.47 -5.19 7.42
CA ARG A 97 -3.71 -4.44 7.19
C ARG A 97 -3.64 -3.76 5.84
N ILE A 98 -4.78 -3.65 5.18
CA ILE A 98 -4.87 -3.08 3.84
C ILE A 98 -5.89 -1.97 3.81
N GLU A 99 -5.55 -0.93 3.06
CA GLU A 99 -6.43 0.13 2.61
C GLU A 99 -6.23 0.35 1.12
N SER A 100 -7.31 0.52 0.35
CA SER A 100 -7.22 0.72 -1.10
C SER A 100 -8.22 1.78 -1.54
N GLU A 101 -7.85 2.56 -2.56
CA GLU A 101 -8.76 3.51 -3.24
C GLU A 101 -9.90 2.79 -3.99
N PHE A 102 -9.87 1.46 -4.01
CA PHE A 102 -10.84 0.64 -4.70
C PHE A 102 -12.27 0.88 -4.20
N ARG A 103 -13.15 1.28 -5.14
CA ARG A 103 -14.60 1.30 -4.94
C ARG A 103 -15.23 0.19 -5.78
N TYR A 104 -15.80 -0.82 -5.11
CA TYR A 104 -16.35 -2.03 -5.74
C TYR A 104 -17.41 -1.72 -6.81
N ASP A 105 -18.18 -0.65 -6.65
CA ASP A 105 -19.30 -0.33 -7.55
C ASP A 105 -18.90 0.30 -8.90
N ALA A 106 -17.63 0.72 -9.11
CA ALA A 106 -17.27 1.52 -10.28
C ALA A 106 -16.41 0.81 -11.35
N ASN A 107 -15.54 -0.15 -11.01
CA ASN A 107 -14.40 -0.49 -11.88
C ASN A 107 -14.02 -1.99 -11.94
N LEU A 108 -14.97 -2.90 -12.13
CA LEU A 108 -14.63 -4.29 -12.50
C LEU A 108 -13.92 -4.41 -13.85
N LEU A 109 -14.03 -3.40 -14.72
CA LEU A 109 -13.36 -3.35 -16.03
C LEU A 109 -11.83 -3.23 -15.93
N ASN A 110 -11.31 -2.84 -14.77
CA ASN A 110 -9.89 -2.67 -14.52
C ASN A 110 -9.32 -3.82 -13.66
N PHE A 111 -10.06 -4.92 -13.48
CA PHE A 111 -9.54 -6.06 -12.72
C PHE A 111 -8.61 -6.92 -13.58
N PRO A 112 -7.45 -7.38 -13.06
CA PRO A 112 -6.66 -8.39 -13.75
C PRO A 112 -7.55 -9.59 -14.09
N GLU A 113 -7.49 -10.10 -15.32
CA GLU A 113 -8.36 -11.19 -15.78
C GLU A 113 -8.20 -12.44 -14.89
N GLU A 114 -6.97 -12.69 -14.44
CA GLU A 114 -6.61 -13.74 -13.49
C GLU A 114 -7.27 -13.60 -12.10
N CYS A 115 -7.81 -12.43 -11.79
CA CYS A 115 -8.46 -12.11 -10.52
C CYS A 115 -9.99 -12.07 -10.63
N LEU A 116 -10.56 -12.39 -11.79
CA LEU A 116 -12.01 -12.42 -12.01
C LEU A 116 -12.66 -13.73 -11.51
N GLU A 117 -11.91 -14.60 -10.83
CA GLU A 117 -12.49 -15.78 -10.20
C GLU A 117 -13.55 -15.38 -9.15
N PRO A 118 -14.73 -16.03 -9.14
CA PRO A 118 -15.85 -15.63 -8.28
C PRO A 118 -15.50 -15.53 -6.80
N ASP A 119 -14.68 -16.45 -6.29
CA ASP A 119 -14.31 -16.50 -4.87
C ASP A 119 -13.41 -15.33 -4.48
N ILE A 120 -12.49 -14.93 -5.35
CA ILE A 120 -11.63 -13.75 -5.16
C ILE A 120 -12.50 -12.50 -5.15
N LEU A 121 -13.38 -12.35 -6.15
CA LEU A 121 -14.28 -11.19 -6.23
C LEU A 121 -15.21 -11.07 -5.02
N LEU A 122 -15.71 -12.20 -4.50
CA LEU A 122 -16.52 -12.24 -3.29
C LEU A 122 -15.70 -11.88 -2.05
N GLY A 123 -14.47 -12.41 -1.94
CA GLY A 123 -13.53 -12.07 -0.87
C GLY A 123 -13.23 -10.57 -0.84
N MET A 124 -12.96 -9.98 -2.00
CA MET A 124 -12.71 -8.55 -2.16
C MET A 124 -13.94 -7.70 -1.86
N LYS A 125 -15.12 -8.09 -2.35
CA LYS A 125 -16.38 -7.43 -2.00
C LYS A 125 -16.58 -7.39 -0.49
N SER A 126 -16.45 -8.55 0.15
CA SER A 126 -16.55 -8.68 1.59
C SER A 126 -15.51 -7.84 2.33
N LEU A 127 -14.28 -7.73 1.82
CA LEU A 127 -13.23 -6.89 2.39
C LEU A 127 -13.65 -5.41 2.42
N PHE A 128 -14.07 -4.87 1.27
CA PHE A 128 -14.44 -3.46 1.14
C PHE A 128 -15.75 -3.10 1.85
N GLU A 129 -16.66 -4.07 2.02
CA GLU A 129 -17.87 -3.88 2.82
C GLU A 129 -17.57 -3.76 4.33
N ARG A 130 -16.52 -4.44 4.82
CA ARG A 130 -16.17 -4.49 6.26
C ARG A 130 -15.50 -3.23 6.76
N GLY A 131 -14.73 -2.55 5.93
CA GLY A 131 -14.07 -1.31 6.31
C GLY A 131 -12.83 -1.00 5.49
N ILE A 132 -12.22 0.12 5.86
CA ILE A 132 -11.10 0.74 5.15
C ILE A 132 -9.74 0.14 5.55
N LEU A 133 -9.64 -0.39 6.78
CA LEU A 133 -8.42 -0.95 7.36
C LEU A 133 -8.70 -2.37 7.85
N GLU A 134 -8.59 -3.35 6.97
CA GLU A 134 -8.90 -4.74 7.26
C GLU A 134 -7.66 -5.62 7.28
N GLU A 135 -7.63 -6.61 8.17
CA GLU A 135 -6.58 -7.62 8.21
C GLU A 135 -6.81 -8.63 7.09
N VAL A 136 -5.77 -8.89 6.28
CA VAL A 136 -5.87 -9.79 5.13
C VAL A 136 -4.75 -10.82 5.18
N SER A 137 -5.13 -12.08 5.38
CA SER A 137 -4.22 -13.24 5.32
C SER A 137 -4.22 -13.92 3.94
N ASP A 138 -5.25 -13.69 3.15
CA ASP A 138 -5.45 -14.33 1.84
C ASP A 138 -4.41 -13.81 0.83
N ARG A 139 -3.69 -14.75 0.20
CA ARG A 139 -2.58 -14.41 -0.69
C ARG A 139 -3.10 -13.90 -2.04
N GLU A 140 -4.17 -14.49 -2.53
CA GLU A 140 -4.80 -14.22 -3.79
C GLU A 140 -5.40 -12.81 -3.78
N ILE A 141 -6.10 -12.44 -2.71
CA ILE A 141 -6.62 -11.07 -2.52
C ILE A 141 -5.49 -10.04 -2.54
N VAL A 142 -4.38 -10.28 -1.81
CA VAL A 142 -3.22 -9.38 -1.81
C VAL A 142 -2.60 -9.27 -3.21
N THR A 143 -2.43 -10.41 -3.89
CA THR A 143 -1.90 -10.44 -5.26
C THR A 143 -2.74 -9.57 -6.17
N CYS A 144 -4.06 -9.73 -6.11
CA CYS A 144 -4.98 -8.99 -6.95
C CYS A 144 -4.92 -7.49 -6.67
N LEU A 145 -4.84 -7.07 -5.41
CA LEU A 145 -4.71 -5.64 -5.08
C LEU A 145 -3.41 -5.03 -5.60
N VAL A 146 -2.29 -5.73 -5.47
CA VAL A 146 -1.00 -5.27 -6.00
C VAL A 146 -1.06 -5.13 -7.53
N LEU A 147 -1.54 -6.15 -8.23
CA LEU A 147 -1.66 -6.13 -9.69
C LEU A 147 -2.63 -5.03 -10.15
N ALA A 148 -3.75 -4.89 -9.45
CA ALA A 148 -4.74 -3.87 -9.73
C ALA A 148 -4.14 -2.46 -9.55
N SER A 149 -3.30 -2.27 -8.53
CA SER A 149 -2.56 -1.03 -8.31
C SER A 149 -1.52 -0.72 -9.39
N LEU A 150 -0.69 -1.70 -9.74
CA LEU A 150 0.39 -1.55 -10.72
C LEU A 150 -0.17 -1.27 -12.13
N ARG A 151 -1.28 -1.91 -12.51
CA ARG A 151 -1.82 -1.84 -13.86
C ARG A 151 -2.86 -0.72 -14.06
N ASN A 152 -3.58 -0.32 -13.01
CA ASN A 152 -4.81 0.48 -13.18
C ASN A 152 -4.84 1.80 -12.39
N ARG A 153 -3.68 2.33 -12.01
CA ARG A 153 -3.57 3.63 -11.31
C ARG A 153 -4.35 3.68 -10.00
N MET A 154 -4.49 2.54 -9.34
CA MET A 154 -5.10 2.47 -8.02
C MET A 154 -4.00 2.50 -6.98
N THR A 155 -4.16 3.30 -5.94
CA THR A 155 -3.26 3.23 -4.80
C THR A 155 -3.78 2.22 -3.79
N THR A 156 -2.91 1.32 -3.35
CA THR A 156 -3.18 0.42 -2.22
C THR A 156 -2.06 0.59 -1.20
N CYS A 157 -2.45 0.74 0.05
CA CYS A 157 -1.56 0.90 1.19
C CYS A 157 -1.58 -0.41 2.01
N PHE A 158 -0.40 -1.01 2.15
CA PHE A 158 -0.17 -2.21 2.95
C PHE A 158 0.56 -1.80 4.23
N TYR A 159 -0.10 -1.98 5.36
CA TYR A 159 0.44 -1.73 6.68
C TYR A 159 1.02 -3.04 7.23
N LEU A 160 2.34 -3.21 7.16
CA LEU A 160 3.05 -4.39 7.63
C LEU A 160 3.39 -4.21 9.11
N VAL A 161 2.43 -4.55 10.00
CA VAL A 161 2.46 -4.18 11.42
C VAL A 161 3.71 -4.71 12.13
N ASP A 162 4.05 -5.98 11.94
CA ASP A 162 5.21 -6.59 12.62
C ASP A 162 6.56 -6.09 12.08
N ARG A 163 6.59 -5.63 10.83
CA ARG A 163 7.78 -5.00 10.24
C ARG A 163 7.84 -3.50 10.50
N LYS A 164 6.74 -2.91 10.99
CA LYS A 164 6.58 -1.47 11.17
C LYS A 164 6.92 -0.67 9.89
N THR A 165 6.62 -1.25 8.73
CA THR A 165 6.76 -0.59 7.43
C THR A 165 5.41 -0.41 6.77
N ILE A 166 5.27 0.67 6.00
CA ILE A 166 4.08 0.93 5.19
C ILE A 166 4.51 0.91 3.74
N VAL A 167 3.76 0.19 2.89
CA VAL A 167 4.04 0.05 1.47
C VAL A 167 2.85 0.57 0.68
N TRP A 168 3.06 1.62 -0.12
CA TRP A 168 2.11 2.07 -1.13
C TRP A 168 2.48 1.41 -2.46
N THR A 169 1.50 0.77 -3.09
CA THR A 169 1.64 0.24 -4.43
C THR A 169 1.07 1.25 -5.41
N THR A 170 1.92 1.69 -6.32
CA THR A 170 1.62 2.70 -7.34
C THR A 170 1.88 2.11 -8.73
N THR A 171 1.53 2.82 -9.80
CA THR A 171 1.89 2.38 -11.16
C THR A 171 3.39 2.35 -11.45
N ALA A 172 4.20 3.07 -10.65
CA ALA A 172 5.64 3.15 -10.85
C ALA A 172 6.42 2.06 -10.06
N GLY A 173 5.75 1.34 -9.17
CA GLY A 173 6.38 0.42 -8.23
C GLY A 173 5.90 0.68 -6.81
N TYR A 174 6.78 0.45 -5.83
CA TYR A 174 6.44 0.68 -4.42
C TYR A 174 7.07 1.95 -3.88
N VAL A 175 6.28 2.69 -3.10
CA VAL A 175 6.80 3.67 -2.15
C VAL A 175 6.69 3.07 -0.76
N VAL A 176 7.74 3.22 0.06
CA VAL A 176 7.85 2.57 1.35
C VAL A 176 8.20 3.61 2.41
N TYR A 177 7.43 3.65 3.49
CA TYR A 177 7.78 4.38 4.71
C TYR A 177 8.53 3.48 5.66
N ILE A 178 9.66 3.96 6.15
CA ILE A 178 10.60 3.24 7.01
C ILE A 178 11.07 4.20 8.11
N ALA A 179 10.72 3.90 9.36
CA ALA A 179 11.00 4.78 10.49
C ALA A 179 12.42 4.64 11.03
N ASP A 180 13.08 3.49 10.82
CA ASP A 180 14.40 3.22 11.37
C ASP A 180 15.30 2.36 10.45
N GLN A 181 16.59 2.32 10.79
CA GLN A 181 17.60 1.63 9.99
C GLN A 181 17.42 0.10 9.97
N GLN A 182 16.91 -0.50 11.05
CA GLN A 182 16.71 -1.96 11.11
C GLN A 182 15.62 -2.38 10.11
N GLN A 183 14.54 -1.60 10.02
CA GLN A 183 13.49 -1.78 9.03
C GLN A 183 14.05 -1.59 7.60
N ALA A 184 14.89 -0.57 7.40
CA ALA A 184 15.54 -0.32 6.11
C ALA A 184 16.39 -1.52 5.65
N ASP A 185 17.15 -2.14 6.54
CA ASP A 185 18.01 -3.27 6.23
C ASP A 185 17.20 -4.53 5.84
N VAL A 186 16.05 -4.75 6.49
CA VAL A 186 15.11 -5.83 6.12
C VAL A 186 14.56 -5.60 4.72
N VAL A 187 14.10 -4.38 4.41
CA VAL A 187 13.55 -4.05 3.09
C VAL A 187 14.63 -4.15 2.02
N ARG A 188 15.85 -3.65 2.27
CA ARG A 188 16.99 -3.78 1.35
C ARG A 188 17.33 -5.25 1.07
N THR A 189 17.29 -6.10 2.08
CA THR A 189 17.55 -7.54 1.92
C THR A 189 16.50 -8.19 1.01
N ALA A 190 15.21 -7.87 1.22
CA ALA A 190 14.13 -8.35 0.36
C ALA A 190 14.29 -7.85 -1.09
N CYS A 191 14.66 -6.59 -1.28
CA CYS A 191 14.92 -6.01 -2.61
C CYS A 191 16.10 -6.70 -3.30
N ALA A 192 17.22 -6.85 -2.60
CA ALA A 192 18.43 -7.47 -3.14
C ALA A 192 18.20 -8.92 -3.59
N ALA A 193 17.38 -9.69 -2.87
CA ALA A 193 16.99 -11.03 -3.27
C ALA A 193 16.26 -11.09 -4.61
N GLN A 194 15.64 -9.98 -5.04
CA GLN A 194 14.94 -9.83 -6.32
C GLN A 194 15.73 -9.01 -7.35
N ASN A 195 17.00 -8.69 -7.07
CA ASN A 195 17.84 -7.79 -7.87
C ASN A 195 17.21 -6.40 -8.06
N LEU A 196 16.50 -5.91 -7.05
CA LEU A 196 15.99 -4.55 -6.96
C LEU A 196 16.74 -3.78 -5.87
N VAL A 197 16.62 -2.45 -5.92
CA VAL A 197 17.28 -1.54 -4.99
C VAL A 197 16.22 -0.70 -4.27
N LEU A 198 16.50 -0.40 -3.01
CA LEU A 198 15.71 0.55 -2.22
C LEU A 198 16.41 1.92 -2.30
N HIS A 199 15.74 2.89 -2.91
CA HIS A 199 16.23 4.24 -3.10
C HIS A 199 15.57 5.18 -2.10
N ALA A 200 16.27 6.21 -1.61
CA ALA A 200 15.59 7.30 -0.91
C ALA A 200 14.68 8.04 -1.90
N ASN A 201 13.52 8.51 -1.44
CA ASN A 201 12.62 9.29 -2.28
C ASN A 201 13.22 10.69 -2.52
N GLU A 202 13.51 11.04 -3.79
CA GLU A 202 14.15 12.31 -4.17
C GLU A 202 13.15 13.46 -4.37
#